data_AF-A0A9D8LLM6-F1
#
_entry.id   AF-A0A9D8LLM6-F1
#
_cell.length_a   1.000
_cell.length_b   1.000
_cell.length_c   1.000
_cell.angle_alpha   90.00
_cell.angle_beta   90.00
_cell.angle_gamma   90.00
#
_symmetry.space_group_name_H-M   'P 1'
#
loop_
_entity.id
_entity.type
_entity.pdbx_description
1 polymer ?
#
loop_
_entity_poly.entity_id
_entity_poly.type
_entity_poly.pdbx_seq_one_letter_code
_entity_poly.pdbx_strand_id
1 'polypeptide(L)'
;MALHRTAMSLWLAAAAAASFVHPVRAGPAPVEPGGEPLQAVIDRAAEGDVVLLAPGEHRGPVRLARRLTLLGQEGAVLAGSGQGSVVTVSAPGAAVRGLTIRGSGRDAERMDAGVFVEKTASGALVEGNRIEGNLYGIYLHGAENAIARRNEIVGIAEGRVNEAGNGISVWNAPGAKVLDNDVRYGRDGIFVVTSKNNVFSGNRFRDLRFAIHYMYTNDSEISDNRSLGNSVGFAIMFSHRLTVRGNVSDGDRDHGFLFNYANQSRITGNAVLGRLQPAERWLGAGMRSKDAREHGLPATEPEAATGTGARPAPTKCVFIYNANQNRFRDNWFEGCEIGIHFTAGSERNEIVNNAFIRNRNQVKYVGSRYLDWSTGGRGNYWSDNPGFDLNGDGLADSAYRPNDLVDTVLWTAPQAKLLINSPAVQVIRWAQAQFPALLPGGVVDSHPLMAPPPRPPFAEGRRP
;
A
#
# COMPACT_ATOMS: atom_id res chain seq x y z
N MET A 1 50.31 45.54 -83.44
CA MET A 1 49.27 44.50 -83.20
C MET A 1 48.72 44.73 -81.80
N ALA A 2 47.41 44.87 -81.68
CA ALA A 2 46.70 45.42 -80.53
C ALA A 2 45.98 44.35 -79.69
N LEU A 3 45.51 44.79 -78.51
CA LEU A 3 44.29 44.41 -77.79
C LEU A 3 44.32 43.33 -76.67
N HIS A 4 43.84 43.81 -75.51
CA HIS A 4 43.24 43.11 -74.37
C HIS A 4 42.03 42.22 -74.72
N ARG A 5 41.74 41.18 -73.90
CA ARG A 5 40.49 40.99 -73.09
C ARG A 5 40.28 39.57 -72.50
N THR A 6 40.09 39.51 -71.16
CA THR A 6 39.09 38.77 -70.34
C THR A 6 38.60 37.34 -70.67
N ALA A 7 38.60 36.41 -69.68
CA ALA A 7 37.41 36.01 -68.88
C ALA A 7 37.49 34.61 -68.18
N MET A 8 36.95 34.56 -66.94
CA MET A 8 36.11 33.52 -66.29
C MET A 8 36.65 32.14 -65.77
N SER A 9 36.90 32.10 -64.44
CA SER A 9 36.13 31.42 -63.36
C SER A 9 35.97 29.89 -63.20
N LEU A 10 36.20 29.42 -61.94
CA LEU A 10 35.32 28.64 -61.00
C LEU A 10 35.79 27.27 -60.40
N TRP A 11 35.63 27.19 -59.06
CA TRP A 11 35.60 26.09 -58.04
C TRP A 11 36.94 25.49 -57.52
N LEU A 12 37.38 25.71 -56.25
CA LEU A 12 36.96 25.16 -54.92
C LEU A 12 37.17 23.62 -54.80
N ALA A 13 37.72 23.00 -53.75
CA ALA A 13 38.07 23.42 -52.39
C ALA A 13 39.12 22.45 -51.80
N ALA A 14 40.06 22.96 -51.01
CA ALA A 14 40.97 22.14 -50.19
C ALA A 14 40.37 21.97 -48.78
N ALA A 15 40.05 20.73 -48.40
CA ALA A 15 39.54 20.40 -47.08
C ALA A 15 40.70 20.30 -46.06
N ALA A 16 40.70 21.21 -45.09
CA ALA A 16 41.56 21.15 -43.91
C ALA A 16 41.00 20.09 -42.94
N ALA A 17 41.81 19.07 -42.64
CA ALA A 17 41.52 18.11 -41.58
C ALA A 17 41.72 18.78 -40.21
N ALA A 18 40.66 19.39 -39.68
CA ALA A 18 40.60 19.81 -38.30
C ALA A 18 40.26 18.59 -37.43
N SER A 19 41.23 18.15 -36.63
CA SER A 19 41.05 17.15 -35.58
C SER A 19 40.04 17.66 -34.55
N PHE A 20 38.79 17.21 -34.64
CA PHE A 20 37.80 17.40 -33.60
C PHE A 20 38.16 16.52 -32.39
N VAL A 21 39.00 17.05 -31.51
CA VAL A 21 39.07 16.54 -30.13
C VAL A 21 37.73 16.87 -29.49
N HIS A 22 36.83 15.89 -29.40
CA HIS A 22 35.65 16.02 -28.56
C HIS A 22 36.14 16.21 -27.12
N PRO A 23 35.82 17.32 -26.44
CA PRO A 23 36.08 17.42 -25.03
C PRO A 23 35.28 16.31 -24.36
N VAL A 24 35.99 15.34 -23.76
CA VAL A 24 35.41 14.47 -22.75
C VAL A 24 34.85 15.42 -21.71
N ARG A 25 33.52 15.54 -21.66
CA ARG A 25 32.84 16.37 -20.66
C ARG A 25 33.12 15.70 -19.33
N ALA A 26 34.15 16.18 -18.62
CA ALA A 26 34.41 15.74 -17.26
C ALA A 26 33.10 15.88 -16.48
N GLY A 27 32.71 14.82 -15.77
CA GLY A 27 31.53 14.88 -14.91
C GLY A 27 31.64 16.03 -13.91
N PRO A 28 30.51 16.51 -13.35
CA PRO A 28 30.54 17.54 -12.32
C PRO A 28 31.52 17.12 -11.21
N ALA A 29 32.41 18.03 -10.81
CA ALA A 29 33.33 17.79 -9.70
C ALA A 29 32.50 17.49 -8.43
N PRO A 30 32.78 16.39 -7.71
CA PRO A 30 32.09 16.10 -6.46
C PRO A 30 32.30 17.22 -5.44
N VAL A 31 31.24 17.55 -4.70
CA VAL A 31 31.31 18.39 -3.50
C VAL A 31 31.87 17.52 -2.39
N GLU A 32 32.99 17.95 -1.79
CA GLU A 32 33.65 17.25 -0.69
C GLU A 32 33.04 17.60 0.67
N PRO A 33 32.94 16.63 1.60
CA PRO A 33 32.52 16.89 2.98
C PRO A 33 33.40 17.92 3.68
N GLY A 34 32.82 18.75 4.55
CA GLY A 34 33.56 19.71 5.36
C GLY A 34 34.13 20.92 4.60
N GLY A 35 33.88 21.02 3.29
CA GLY A 35 34.22 22.17 2.47
C GLY A 35 33.24 23.33 2.63
N GLU A 36 32.96 24.02 1.54
CA GLU A 36 31.97 25.11 1.54
C GLU A 36 30.55 24.60 1.88
N PRO A 37 29.67 25.46 2.43
CA PRO A 37 28.30 25.08 2.73
C PRO A 37 27.57 24.56 1.49
N LEU A 38 26.97 23.37 1.57
CA LEU A 38 26.31 22.72 0.44
C LEU A 38 25.22 23.61 -0.21
N GLN A 39 24.48 24.37 0.59
CA GLN A 39 23.48 25.31 0.06
C GLN A 39 24.11 26.35 -0.89
N ALA A 40 25.32 26.83 -0.61
CA ALA A 40 25.99 27.81 -1.47
C ALA A 40 26.37 27.20 -2.83
N VAL A 41 26.71 25.91 -2.88
CA VAL A 41 26.93 25.18 -4.15
C VAL A 41 25.61 25.08 -4.93
N ILE A 42 24.54 24.70 -4.24
CA ILE A 42 23.20 24.57 -4.82
C ILE A 42 22.70 25.90 -5.39
N ASP A 43 22.92 27.01 -4.67
CA ASP A 43 22.48 28.35 -5.08
C ASP A 43 23.22 28.88 -6.32
N ARG A 44 24.45 28.40 -6.56
CA ARG A 44 25.24 28.74 -7.77
C ARG A 44 24.96 27.83 -8.96
N ALA A 45 24.40 26.65 -8.74
CA ALA A 45 24.06 25.71 -9.81
C ALA A 45 22.99 26.28 -10.75
N ALA A 46 23.14 26.01 -12.04
CA ALA A 46 22.18 26.40 -13.07
C ALA A 46 21.01 25.42 -13.15
N GLU A 47 19.92 25.85 -13.81
CA GLU A 47 18.82 24.97 -14.17
C GLU A 47 19.32 23.78 -15.00
N GLY A 48 18.99 22.57 -14.58
CA GLY A 48 19.41 21.31 -15.19
C GLY A 48 20.69 20.71 -14.63
N ASP A 49 21.42 21.41 -13.76
CA ASP A 49 22.69 20.92 -13.23
C ASP A 49 22.52 19.71 -12.30
N VAL A 50 23.62 18.98 -12.15
CA VAL A 50 23.78 17.89 -11.18
C VAL A 50 24.78 18.34 -10.12
N VAL A 51 24.33 18.44 -8.88
CA VAL A 51 25.19 18.64 -7.71
C VAL A 51 25.55 17.26 -7.16
N LEU A 52 26.77 16.81 -7.45
CA LEU A 52 27.27 15.51 -7.05
C LEU A 52 27.93 15.59 -5.66
N LEU A 53 27.48 14.79 -4.69
CA LEU A 53 28.06 14.70 -3.35
C LEU A 53 29.04 13.53 -3.28
N ALA A 54 30.28 13.83 -2.88
CA ALA A 54 31.29 12.81 -2.60
C ALA A 54 30.91 11.95 -1.38
N PRO A 55 31.48 10.73 -1.24
CA PRO A 55 31.27 9.92 -0.05
C PRO A 55 31.62 10.67 1.24
N GLY A 56 30.83 10.48 2.30
CA GLY A 56 31.02 11.17 3.58
C GLY A 56 29.82 12.04 3.98
N GLU A 57 29.94 12.71 5.13
CA GLU A 57 28.85 13.46 5.73
C GLU A 57 28.81 14.93 5.31
N HIS A 58 27.77 15.30 4.58
CA HIS A 58 27.43 16.65 4.16
C HIS A 58 26.38 17.24 5.10
N ARG A 59 26.59 18.50 5.52
CA ARG A 59 25.66 19.18 6.44
C ARG A 59 24.50 19.80 5.66
N GLY A 60 23.29 19.45 6.05
CA GLY A 60 22.05 20.14 5.69
C GLY A 60 21.64 21.16 6.77
N PRO A 61 20.41 21.71 6.68
CA PRO A 61 19.41 21.43 5.65
C PRO A 61 19.73 22.09 4.31
N VAL A 62 19.10 21.62 3.23
CA VAL A 62 19.22 22.23 1.89
C VAL A 62 17.87 22.43 1.21
N ARG A 63 17.77 23.46 0.37
CA ARG A 63 16.60 23.76 -0.45
C ARG A 63 16.94 23.73 -1.94
N LEU A 64 16.18 22.94 -2.70
CA LEU A 64 16.24 22.90 -4.16
C LEU A 64 15.20 23.86 -4.75
N ALA A 65 15.62 25.11 -4.96
CA ALA A 65 14.79 26.18 -5.52
C ALA A 65 14.87 26.31 -7.05
N ARG A 66 15.73 25.50 -7.70
CA ARG A 66 15.91 25.39 -9.15
C ARG A 66 15.76 23.94 -9.60
N ARG A 67 15.44 23.69 -10.88
CA ARG A 67 15.33 22.33 -11.42
C ARG A 67 16.73 21.71 -11.53
N LEU A 68 17.23 21.13 -10.46
CA LEU A 68 18.53 20.47 -10.41
C LEU A 68 18.43 19.08 -9.79
N THR A 69 19.45 18.26 -10.00
CA THR A 69 19.58 16.95 -9.37
C THR A 69 20.63 17.02 -8.27
N LEU A 70 20.23 16.78 -7.02
CA LEU A 70 21.15 16.48 -5.93
C LEU A 70 21.42 14.97 -5.93
N LEU A 71 22.65 14.57 -6.27
CA LEU A 71 23.05 13.19 -6.47
C LEU A 71 24.15 12.79 -5.48
N GLY A 72 23.93 11.75 -4.69
CA GLY A 72 24.96 11.13 -3.85
C GLY A 72 25.75 10.06 -4.59
N GLN A 73 27.07 10.07 -4.41
CA GLN A 73 27.89 8.87 -4.63
C GLN A 73 27.64 7.87 -3.50
N GLU A 74 28.02 6.60 -3.71
CA GLU A 74 27.91 5.57 -2.67
C GLU A 74 28.64 6.01 -1.39
N GLY A 75 27.93 5.97 -0.25
CA GLY A 75 28.44 6.47 1.03
C GLY A 75 28.25 7.97 1.29
N ALA A 76 27.62 8.73 0.38
CA ALA A 76 27.23 10.11 0.64
C ALA A 76 26.05 10.18 1.63
N VAL A 77 26.25 10.90 2.73
CA VAL A 77 25.27 11.12 3.79
C VAL A 77 24.93 12.61 3.83
N LEU A 78 23.64 12.95 3.78
CA LEU A 78 23.15 14.29 4.06
C LEU A 78 22.52 14.31 5.46
N ALA A 79 23.22 14.95 6.40
CA ALA A 79 22.82 15.03 7.80
C ALA A 79 22.15 16.38 8.09
N GLY A 80 20.89 16.34 8.50
CA GLY A 80 20.16 17.51 8.99
C GLY A 80 20.61 17.95 10.38
N SER A 81 20.10 19.10 10.82
CA SER A 81 20.43 19.72 12.10
C SER A 81 19.65 19.16 13.30
N GLY A 82 18.74 18.20 13.08
CA GLY A 82 17.75 17.78 14.07
C GLY A 82 16.59 18.77 14.23
N GLN A 83 16.45 19.74 13.33
CA GLN A 83 15.35 20.69 13.27
C GLN A 83 14.89 20.87 11.83
N GLY A 84 13.58 20.92 11.58
CA GLY A 84 13.06 21.10 10.22
C GLY A 84 13.27 19.88 9.33
N SER A 85 13.05 20.06 8.03
CA SER A 85 13.31 19.05 7.01
C SER A 85 14.77 19.09 6.52
N VAL A 86 15.34 17.93 6.20
CA VAL A 86 16.74 17.83 5.74
C VAL A 86 16.89 18.35 4.31
N VAL A 87 15.98 17.95 3.42
CA VAL A 87 15.88 18.44 2.05
C VAL A 87 14.49 19.03 1.81
N THR A 88 14.44 20.26 1.31
CA THR A 88 13.20 20.88 0.82
C THR A 88 13.26 21.06 -0.68
N VAL A 89 12.36 20.42 -1.42
CA VAL A 89 12.26 20.53 -2.88
C VAL A 89 11.10 21.45 -3.22
N SER A 90 11.39 22.56 -3.90
CA SER A 90 10.38 23.54 -4.30
C SER A 90 10.29 23.80 -5.78
N ALA A 91 11.35 23.48 -6.54
CA ALA A 91 11.35 23.63 -7.98
C ALA A 91 10.68 22.45 -8.70
N PRO A 92 9.89 22.71 -9.76
CA PRO A 92 9.40 21.67 -10.67
C PRO A 92 10.55 20.84 -11.25
N GLY A 93 10.36 19.52 -11.30
CA GLY A 93 11.31 18.58 -11.91
C GLY A 93 12.67 18.46 -11.23
N ALA A 94 12.87 19.04 -10.04
CA ALA A 94 14.07 18.83 -9.25
C ALA A 94 14.12 17.39 -8.70
N ALA A 95 15.32 16.88 -8.47
CA ALA A 95 15.53 15.49 -8.09
C ALA A 95 16.51 15.32 -6.91
N VAL A 96 16.24 14.34 -6.06
CA VAL A 96 17.08 13.92 -4.93
C VAL A 96 17.38 12.43 -5.08
N ARG A 97 18.65 12.06 -5.27
CA ARG A 97 19.03 10.69 -5.67
C ARG A 97 20.26 10.16 -4.95
N GLY A 98 20.25 8.88 -4.61
CA GLY A 98 21.46 8.15 -4.19
C GLY A 98 22.05 8.57 -2.84
N LEU A 99 21.25 9.20 -1.97
CA LEU A 99 21.73 9.72 -0.68
C LEU A 99 21.28 8.86 0.49
N THR A 100 22.11 8.81 1.53
CA THR A 100 21.61 8.54 2.88
C THR A 100 21.15 9.84 3.51
N ILE A 101 19.89 9.95 3.95
CA ILE A 101 19.30 11.18 4.49
C ILE A 101 18.79 10.94 5.91
N ARG A 102 19.31 11.72 6.87
CA ARG A 102 18.97 11.57 8.30
C ARG A 102 19.00 12.90 9.04
N GLY A 103 18.39 12.94 10.23
CA GLY A 103 18.48 14.09 11.13
C GLY A 103 17.47 15.21 10.84
N SER A 104 16.25 14.87 10.41
CA SER A 104 15.13 15.81 10.47
C SER A 104 14.80 16.18 11.93
N GLY A 105 14.02 17.25 12.11
CA GLY A 105 13.33 17.49 13.37
C GLY A 105 12.19 16.50 13.64
N ARG A 106 11.40 16.81 14.67
CA ARG A 106 10.30 15.98 15.21
C ARG A 106 8.98 16.73 15.32
N ASP A 107 8.85 17.88 14.67
CA ASP A 107 7.62 18.66 14.68
C ASP A 107 6.66 18.17 13.59
N ALA A 108 5.55 17.56 14.02
CA ALA A 108 4.52 17.04 13.14
C ALA A 108 3.68 18.14 12.48
N GLU A 109 3.51 19.31 13.12
CA GLU A 109 2.78 20.45 12.57
C GLU A 109 3.57 21.10 11.43
N ARG A 110 4.89 21.18 11.60
CA ARG A 110 5.82 21.67 10.56
C ARG A 110 6.15 20.63 9.49
N MET A 111 5.67 19.40 9.67
CA MET A 111 5.89 18.28 8.74
C MET A 111 7.37 17.97 8.53
N ASP A 112 8.18 18.01 9.59
CA ASP A 112 9.62 17.76 9.52
C ASP A 112 9.92 16.41 8.84
N ALA A 113 10.71 16.42 7.77
CA ALA A 113 10.93 15.25 6.93
C ALA A 113 12.40 15.07 6.51
N GLY A 114 12.76 13.83 6.12
CA GLY A 114 13.99 13.60 5.36
C GLY A 114 13.96 14.37 4.04
N VAL A 115 12.89 14.20 3.27
CA VAL A 115 12.63 14.97 2.04
C VAL A 115 11.22 15.54 2.06
N PHE A 116 11.10 16.86 2.11
CA PHE A 116 9.85 17.59 1.99
C PHE A 116 9.71 18.15 0.57
N VAL A 117 8.64 17.78 -0.13
CA VAL A 117 8.36 18.22 -1.50
C VAL A 117 7.17 19.16 -1.47
N GLU A 118 7.42 20.43 -1.77
CA GLU A 118 6.44 21.50 -1.73
C GLU A 118 5.46 21.44 -2.90
N LYS A 119 4.33 22.13 -2.75
CA LYS A 119 3.25 22.18 -3.73
C LYS A 119 3.71 22.65 -5.11
N THR A 120 4.70 23.53 -5.16
CA THR A 120 5.26 24.08 -6.39
C THR A 120 6.16 23.08 -7.14
N ALA A 121 6.61 22.01 -6.51
CA ALA A 121 7.58 21.07 -7.06
C ALA A 121 6.93 19.99 -7.94
N SER A 122 6.16 20.40 -8.95
CA SER A 122 5.51 19.50 -9.89
C SER A 122 6.53 18.58 -10.59
N GLY A 123 6.24 17.28 -10.65
CA GLY A 123 7.12 16.28 -11.26
C GLY A 123 8.46 16.07 -10.54
N ALA A 124 8.60 16.51 -9.29
CA ALA A 124 9.81 16.26 -8.51
C ALA A 124 10.06 14.77 -8.30
N LEU A 125 11.33 14.37 -8.23
CA LEU A 125 11.75 12.98 -8.12
C LEU A 125 12.60 12.73 -6.87
N VAL A 126 12.12 11.87 -5.99
CA VAL A 126 12.90 11.34 -4.85
C VAL A 126 13.17 9.87 -5.12
N GLU A 127 14.41 9.54 -5.50
CA GLU A 127 14.74 8.22 -6.02
C GLU A 127 16.00 7.58 -5.43
N GLY A 128 15.94 6.30 -5.08
CA GLY A 128 17.16 5.54 -4.78
C GLY A 128 17.88 6.04 -3.52
N ASN A 129 17.15 6.63 -2.58
CA ASN A 129 17.71 7.13 -1.33
C ASN A 129 17.50 6.15 -0.19
N ARG A 130 18.38 6.20 0.80
CA ARG A 130 18.23 5.55 2.10
C ARG A 130 17.86 6.62 3.14
N ILE A 131 16.64 6.58 3.67
CA ILE A 131 16.09 7.65 4.52
C ILE A 131 15.87 7.11 5.93
N GLU A 132 16.61 7.63 6.91
CA GLU A 132 16.73 7.01 8.24
C GLU A 132 16.39 7.93 9.39
N GLY A 133 15.59 7.43 10.33
CA GLY A 133 15.37 8.06 11.64
C GLY A 133 14.71 9.44 11.60
N ASN A 134 14.20 9.85 10.44
CA ASN A 134 13.44 11.08 10.26
C ASN A 134 12.00 10.90 10.78
N LEU A 135 11.34 12.00 11.16
CA LEU A 135 9.93 11.97 11.57
C LEU A 135 9.08 11.45 10.41
N TYR A 136 9.04 12.17 9.29
CA TYR A 136 8.55 11.66 8.01
C TYR A 136 9.72 11.29 7.12
N GLY A 137 9.67 10.16 6.43
CA GLY A 137 10.70 9.82 5.44
C GLY A 137 10.65 10.78 4.25
N ILE A 138 9.54 10.70 3.50
CA ILE A 138 9.23 11.58 2.37
C ILE A 138 7.85 12.21 2.61
N TYR A 139 7.70 13.51 2.38
CA TYR A 139 6.42 14.20 2.46
C TYR A 139 6.13 14.89 1.12
N LEU A 140 5.16 14.38 0.37
CA LEU A 140 4.65 14.98 -0.88
C LEU A 140 3.48 15.90 -0.54
N HIS A 141 3.74 17.20 -0.40
CA HIS A 141 2.75 18.18 0.02
C HIS A 141 2.28 19.02 -1.16
N GLY A 142 1.16 18.66 -1.79
CA GLY A 142 0.59 19.44 -2.88
C GLY A 142 1.23 19.22 -4.26
N ALA A 143 2.35 18.50 -4.31
CA ALA A 143 3.22 18.41 -5.48
C ALA A 143 2.61 17.51 -6.56
N GLU A 144 2.09 18.11 -7.63
CA GLU A 144 1.47 17.37 -8.73
C GLU A 144 2.49 16.45 -9.41
N ASN A 145 2.09 15.21 -9.73
CA ASN A 145 2.91 14.23 -10.45
C ASN A 145 4.28 13.94 -9.80
N ALA A 146 4.48 14.26 -8.51
CA ALA A 146 5.71 13.96 -7.80
C ALA A 146 5.90 12.45 -7.64
N ILE A 147 7.15 11.99 -7.71
CA ILE A 147 7.51 10.58 -7.74
C ILE A 147 8.45 10.27 -6.59
N ALA A 148 8.03 9.38 -5.70
CA ALA A 148 8.91 8.73 -4.72
C ALA A 148 9.13 7.28 -5.15
N ARG A 149 10.33 6.94 -5.64
CA ARG A 149 10.59 5.58 -6.14
C ARG A 149 11.89 4.94 -5.69
N ARG A 150 11.89 3.63 -5.48
CA ARG A 150 13.10 2.84 -5.15
C ARG A 150 13.86 3.38 -3.93
N ASN A 151 13.17 3.96 -2.95
CA ASN A 151 13.78 4.40 -1.70
C ASN A 151 13.69 3.30 -0.64
N GLU A 152 14.72 3.20 0.20
CA GLU A 152 14.71 2.42 1.43
C GLU A 152 14.46 3.38 2.59
N ILE A 153 13.36 3.19 3.33
CA ILE A 153 12.98 4.06 4.44
C ILE A 153 12.96 3.26 5.73
N VAL A 154 13.81 3.67 6.68
CA VAL A 154 13.87 3.14 8.03
C VAL A 154 13.42 4.23 9.00
N GLY A 155 12.13 4.21 9.32
CA GLY A 155 11.51 5.18 10.24
C GLY A 155 11.98 5.01 11.68
N ILE A 156 11.49 5.89 12.56
CA ILE A 156 11.79 5.85 14.00
C ILE A 156 11.33 4.50 14.58
N ALA A 157 12.28 3.76 15.17
CA ALA A 157 12.02 2.42 15.66
C ALA A 157 11.51 2.37 17.11
N GLU A 158 11.88 3.37 17.91
CA GLU A 158 11.66 3.45 19.35
C GLU A 158 10.54 4.42 19.73
N GLY A 159 10.02 4.30 20.95
CA GLY A 159 8.98 5.18 21.49
C GLY A 159 7.56 4.81 21.07
N ARG A 160 6.65 5.78 21.16
CA ARG A 160 5.22 5.57 20.87
C ARG A 160 4.99 5.69 19.37
N VAL A 161 4.37 4.66 18.78
CA VAL A 161 4.08 4.59 17.34
C VAL A 161 3.29 5.80 16.83
N ASN A 162 2.39 6.36 17.64
CA ASN A 162 1.60 7.53 17.25
C ASN A 162 2.39 8.85 17.20
N GLU A 163 3.53 8.90 17.89
CA GLU A 163 4.48 10.03 17.87
C GLU A 163 5.50 9.88 16.74
N ALA A 164 5.64 8.68 16.17
CA ALA A 164 6.40 8.48 14.95
C ALA A 164 5.61 8.99 13.73
N GLY A 165 6.32 9.56 12.76
CA GLY A 165 5.72 9.90 11.48
C GLY A 165 5.67 8.70 10.54
N ASN A 166 5.15 8.94 9.35
CA ASN A 166 4.98 7.91 8.32
C ASN A 166 6.24 7.79 7.46
N GLY A 167 6.42 6.64 6.81
CA GLY A 167 7.49 6.48 5.82
C GLY A 167 7.32 7.46 4.66
N ILE A 168 6.14 7.45 4.03
CA ILE A 168 5.78 8.35 2.93
C ILE A 168 4.41 8.96 3.21
N SER A 169 4.35 10.29 3.32
CA SER A 169 3.10 11.04 3.44
C SER A 169 2.76 11.71 2.11
N VAL A 170 1.50 11.59 1.68
CA VAL A 170 0.98 12.21 0.47
C VAL A 170 -0.25 13.04 0.83
N TRP A 171 -0.13 14.36 0.70
CA TRP A 171 -1.23 15.29 1.00
C TRP A 171 -1.55 16.09 -0.25
N ASN A 172 -2.77 15.95 -0.77
CA ASN A 172 -3.26 16.73 -1.91
C ASN A 172 -2.28 16.86 -3.08
N ALA A 173 -1.64 15.76 -3.46
CA ALA A 173 -0.66 15.70 -4.54
C ALA A 173 -1.21 14.85 -5.72
N PRO A 174 -2.08 15.43 -6.59
CA PRO A 174 -2.68 14.68 -7.69
C PRO A 174 -1.63 14.08 -8.62
N GLY A 175 -1.86 12.86 -9.09
CA GLY A 175 -0.92 12.22 -10.02
C GLY A 175 0.36 11.69 -9.37
N ALA A 176 0.56 11.89 -8.06
CA ALA A 176 1.75 11.42 -7.37
C ALA A 176 1.89 9.90 -7.43
N LYS A 177 3.14 9.45 -7.56
CA LYS A 177 3.50 8.03 -7.70
C LYS A 177 4.44 7.61 -6.60
N VAL A 178 4.10 6.53 -5.90
CA VAL A 178 4.94 5.92 -4.87
C VAL A 178 5.25 4.50 -5.31
N LEU A 179 6.46 4.28 -5.82
CA LEU A 179 6.81 3.09 -6.61
C LEU A 179 8.01 2.34 -6.04
N ASP A 180 7.90 1.03 -5.86
CA ASP A 180 9.05 0.16 -5.57
C ASP A 180 9.87 0.56 -4.33
N ASN A 181 9.25 1.16 -3.31
CA ASN A 181 9.94 1.54 -2.06
C ASN A 181 9.91 0.37 -1.04
N ASP A 182 10.96 0.22 -0.21
CA ASP A 182 10.96 -0.66 0.97
C ASP A 182 10.86 0.21 2.22
N VAL A 183 9.78 0.06 2.98
CA VAL A 183 9.48 0.88 4.16
C VAL A 183 9.36 0.01 5.40
N ARG A 184 10.12 0.37 6.42
CA ARG A 184 10.13 -0.27 7.72
C ARG A 184 10.12 0.76 8.85
N TYR A 185 9.39 0.46 9.92
CA TYR A 185 9.32 1.30 11.13
C TYR A 185 8.74 2.70 10.89
N GLY A 186 8.58 3.48 11.96
CA GLY A 186 7.69 4.63 11.97
C GLY A 186 6.26 4.22 12.31
N ARG A 187 5.27 4.97 11.82
CA ARG A 187 3.85 4.72 12.05
C ARG A 187 3.20 3.94 10.92
N ASP A 188 2.97 4.59 9.78
CA ASP A 188 2.36 4.01 8.58
C ASP A 188 3.36 4.03 7.42
N GLY A 189 3.28 3.05 6.52
CA GLY A 189 4.17 2.96 5.35
C GLY A 189 3.91 4.08 4.37
N ILE A 190 2.74 4.05 3.74
CA ILE A 190 2.17 5.17 2.99
C ILE A 190 0.95 5.69 3.74
N PHE A 191 0.92 6.99 4.02
CA PHE A 191 -0.28 7.70 4.45
C PHE A 191 -0.68 8.69 3.38
N VAL A 192 -1.87 8.52 2.78
CA VAL A 192 -2.42 9.47 1.81
C VAL A 192 -3.71 10.07 2.34
N VAL A 193 -3.85 11.38 2.17
CA VAL A 193 -5.09 12.09 2.49
C VAL A 193 -5.42 13.15 1.44
N THR A 194 -6.70 13.20 1.06
CA THR A 194 -7.27 14.22 0.17
C THR A 194 -6.50 14.32 -1.16
N SER A 195 -6.46 13.26 -1.96
CA SER A 195 -5.76 13.29 -3.26
C SER A 195 -6.52 12.56 -4.37
N LYS A 196 -5.93 12.43 -5.55
CA LYS A 196 -6.54 11.72 -6.69
C LYS A 196 -5.52 11.34 -7.77
N ASN A 197 -5.90 10.38 -8.60
CA ASN A 197 -5.11 9.93 -9.76
C ASN A 197 -3.71 9.43 -9.35
N ASN A 198 -3.57 8.89 -8.14
CA ASN A 198 -2.31 8.40 -7.63
C ASN A 198 -2.05 6.95 -8.03
N VAL A 199 -0.78 6.56 -8.06
CA VAL A 199 -0.35 5.17 -8.28
C VAL A 199 0.61 4.76 -7.18
N PHE A 200 0.20 3.81 -6.34
CA PHE A 200 1.05 3.21 -5.32
C PHE A 200 1.30 1.76 -5.71
N SER A 201 2.52 1.48 -6.19
CA SER A 201 2.81 0.19 -6.82
C SER A 201 4.17 -0.41 -6.47
N GLY A 202 4.24 -1.74 -6.36
CA GLY A 202 5.51 -2.46 -6.16
C GLY A 202 6.17 -2.24 -4.79
N ASN A 203 5.51 -1.58 -3.83
CA ASN A 203 6.12 -1.23 -2.55
C ASN A 203 6.08 -2.41 -1.57
N ARG A 204 7.08 -2.46 -0.68
CA ARG A 204 7.21 -3.45 0.39
C ARG A 204 7.14 -2.79 1.76
N PHE A 205 6.35 -3.39 2.65
CA PHE A 205 6.06 -2.82 3.98
C PHE A 205 6.20 -3.85 5.08
N ARG A 206 6.91 -3.51 6.16
CA ARG A 206 7.09 -4.40 7.34
C ARG A 206 7.26 -3.62 8.64
N ASP A 207 6.86 -4.22 9.75
CA ASP A 207 7.00 -3.66 11.11
C ASP A 207 6.33 -2.28 11.29
N LEU A 208 5.19 -2.07 10.62
CA LEU A 208 4.39 -0.85 10.63
C LEU A 208 3.01 -1.10 11.27
N ARG A 209 2.32 -0.01 11.60
CA ARG A 209 0.89 -0.08 11.91
C ARG A 209 0.11 -0.42 10.64
N PHE A 210 0.15 0.46 9.64
CA PHE A 210 -0.47 0.25 8.33
C PHE A 210 0.58 0.18 7.23
N ALA A 211 0.48 -0.78 6.31
CA ALA A 211 1.31 -0.74 5.10
C ALA A 211 0.87 0.43 4.21
N ILE A 212 -0.43 0.51 3.90
CA ILE A 212 -1.04 1.65 3.21
C ILE A 212 -2.28 2.10 3.97
N HIS A 213 -2.31 3.39 4.29
CA HIS A 213 -3.42 4.08 4.94
C HIS A 213 -3.97 5.14 4.00
N TYR A 214 -5.18 4.87 3.49
CA TYR A 214 -5.86 5.64 2.46
C TYR A 214 -7.01 6.44 3.06
N MET A 215 -7.01 7.77 2.89
CA MET A 215 -8.09 8.65 3.36
C MET A 215 -8.51 9.61 2.24
N TYR A 216 -9.81 9.67 1.91
CA TYR A 216 -10.35 10.68 0.98
C TYR A 216 -9.61 10.82 -0.36
N THR A 217 -9.13 9.70 -0.92
CA THR A 217 -8.29 9.72 -2.11
C THR A 217 -8.97 8.91 -3.21
N ASN A 218 -9.21 9.49 -4.37
CA ASN A 218 -10.14 8.92 -5.35
C ASN A 218 -9.45 8.62 -6.68
N ASP A 219 -10.09 7.83 -7.54
CA ASP A 219 -9.64 7.64 -8.93
C ASP A 219 -8.18 7.17 -9.03
N SER A 220 -7.76 6.30 -8.12
CA SER A 220 -6.36 5.95 -7.90
C SER A 220 -6.13 4.45 -7.92
N GLU A 221 -4.87 4.06 -8.03
CA GLU A 221 -4.42 2.69 -8.14
C GLU A 221 -3.54 2.29 -6.95
N ILE A 222 -3.87 1.15 -6.35
CA ILE A 222 -3.04 0.42 -5.40
C ILE A 222 -2.75 -0.93 -6.02
N SER A 223 -1.52 -1.17 -6.49
CA SER A 223 -1.19 -2.38 -7.23
C SER A 223 0.11 -3.05 -6.83
N ASP A 224 0.13 -4.38 -6.81
CA ASP A 224 1.37 -5.16 -6.74
C ASP A 224 2.24 -4.84 -5.49
N ASN A 225 1.62 -4.34 -4.41
CA ASN A 225 2.29 -4.05 -3.15
C ASN A 225 2.31 -5.27 -2.23
N ARG A 226 3.32 -5.35 -1.36
CA ARG A 226 3.46 -6.43 -0.38
C ARG A 226 3.55 -5.92 1.06
N SER A 227 2.58 -6.31 1.86
CA SER A 227 2.56 -6.09 3.31
C SER A 227 2.97 -7.38 4.04
N LEU A 228 3.95 -7.30 4.94
CA LEU A 228 4.43 -8.43 5.72
C LEU A 228 4.40 -8.11 7.21
N GLY A 229 3.59 -8.84 7.97
CA GLY A 229 3.69 -8.81 9.42
C GLY A 229 3.34 -7.46 10.06
N ASN A 230 2.61 -6.57 9.39
CA ASN A 230 2.16 -5.29 9.92
C ASN A 230 0.95 -5.47 10.85
N SER A 231 0.43 -4.39 11.45
CA SER A 231 -0.84 -4.49 12.21
C SER A 231 -2.02 -4.65 11.25
N VAL A 232 -2.08 -3.83 10.20
CA VAL A 232 -2.97 -3.98 9.05
C VAL A 232 -2.18 -3.83 7.77
N GLY A 233 -2.53 -4.63 6.76
CA GLY A 233 -2.00 -4.44 5.42
C GLY A 233 -2.54 -3.16 4.80
N PHE A 234 -3.73 -3.25 4.24
CA PHE A 234 -4.29 -2.17 3.42
C PHE A 234 -5.55 -1.60 4.08
N ALA A 235 -5.45 -0.41 4.66
CA ALA A 235 -6.58 0.33 5.22
C ALA A 235 -7.07 1.36 4.19
N ILE A 236 -8.14 1.03 3.47
CA ILE A 236 -8.72 1.83 2.39
C ILE A 236 -10.01 2.50 2.90
N MET A 237 -9.95 3.81 3.12
CA MET A 237 -11.02 4.53 3.80
C MET A 237 -11.53 5.76 3.03
N PHE A 238 -12.85 5.99 3.08
CA PHE A 238 -13.54 7.17 2.56
C PHE A 238 -13.21 7.55 1.11
N SER A 239 -13.08 6.55 0.25
CA SER A 239 -12.46 6.69 -1.08
C SER A 239 -13.28 6.01 -2.16
N HIS A 240 -13.21 6.51 -3.39
CA HIS A 240 -14.11 6.10 -4.47
C HIS A 240 -13.35 5.81 -5.77
N ARG A 241 -13.86 4.83 -6.53
CA ARG A 241 -13.37 4.47 -7.87
C ARG A 241 -11.89 4.08 -7.88
N LEU A 242 -11.52 3.23 -6.93
CA LEU A 242 -10.16 2.71 -6.83
C LEU A 242 -9.98 1.46 -7.70
N THR A 243 -8.75 1.28 -8.17
CA THR A 243 -8.27 0.01 -8.72
C THR A 243 -7.30 -0.60 -7.71
N VAL A 244 -7.70 -1.69 -7.06
CA VAL A 244 -6.90 -2.42 -6.07
C VAL A 244 -6.58 -3.79 -6.64
N ARG A 245 -5.34 -4.01 -7.10
CA ARG A 245 -5.01 -5.25 -7.82
C ARG A 245 -3.66 -5.86 -7.48
N GLY A 246 -3.56 -7.19 -7.46
CA GLY A 246 -2.26 -7.88 -7.31
C GLY A 246 -1.55 -7.65 -5.98
N ASN A 247 -2.20 -7.03 -4.99
CA ASN A 247 -1.57 -6.74 -3.70
C ASN A 247 -1.60 -7.97 -2.80
N VAL A 248 -0.58 -8.11 -1.95
CA VAL A 248 -0.41 -9.26 -1.05
C VAL A 248 -0.28 -8.77 0.38
N SER A 249 -1.20 -9.19 1.25
CA SER A 249 -1.04 -9.15 2.70
C SER A 249 -0.59 -10.52 3.18
N ASP A 250 0.52 -10.57 3.90
CA ASP A 250 1.17 -11.82 4.32
C ASP A 250 1.43 -11.79 5.84
N GLY A 251 0.51 -12.38 6.60
CA GLY A 251 0.51 -12.40 8.05
C GLY A 251 0.44 -11.02 8.70
N ASP A 252 -0.35 -10.10 8.17
CA ASP A 252 -0.73 -8.91 8.95
C ASP A 252 -1.59 -9.32 10.14
N ARG A 253 -1.57 -8.55 11.24
CA ARG A 253 -2.14 -8.98 12.53
C ARG A 253 -3.67 -8.98 12.54
N ASP A 254 -4.28 -7.84 12.22
CA ASP A 254 -5.70 -7.59 12.47
C ASP A 254 -6.51 -7.72 11.18
N HIS A 255 -6.04 -7.08 10.10
CA HIS A 255 -6.72 -7.05 8.81
C HIS A 255 -5.73 -7.19 7.66
N GLY A 256 -6.05 -8.04 6.68
CA GLY A 256 -5.34 -8.02 5.40
C GLY A 256 -5.75 -6.81 4.57
N PHE A 257 -7.05 -6.74 4.27
CA PHE A 257 -7.71 -5.55 3.72
C PHE A 257 -8.81 -5.04 4.66
N LEU A 258 -8.85 -3.73 4.84
CA LEU A 258 -9.93 -3.01 5.51
C LEU A 258 -10.50 -2.00 4.52
N PHE A 259 -11.78 -2.16 4.19
CA PHE A 259 -12.55 -1.22 3.36
C PHE A 259 -13.60 -0.54 4.22
N ASN A 260 -13.44 0.76 4.45
CA ASN A 260 -14.36 1.55 5.25
C ASN A 260 -14.84 2.76 4.44
N TYR A 261 -16.11 2.82 4.03
CA TYR A 261 -16.57 3.85 3.08
C TYR A 261 -15.74 3.88 1.79
N ALA A 262 -15.25 2.72 1.35
CA ALA A 262 -14.60 2.57 0.06
C ALA A 262 -15.64 2.10 -0.96
N ASN A 263 -15.90 2.89 -2.00
CA ASN A 263 -17.04 2.66 -2.89
C ASN A 263 -16.64 2.59 -4.37
N GLN A 264 -17.47 1.95 -5.19
CA GLN A 264 -17.35 1.92 -6.65
C GLN A 264 -15.98 1.42 -7.16
N SER A 265 -15.30 0.61 -6.35
CA SER A 265 -13.92 0.19 -6.60
C SER A 265 -13.86 -1.21 -7.21
N ARG A 266 -12.77 -1.48 -7.92
CA ARG A 266 -12.43 -2.80 -8.46
C ARG A 266 -11.32 -3.40 -7.61
N ILE A 267 -11.58 -4.55 -6.99
CA ILE A 267 -10.67 -5.27 -6.12
C ILE A 267 -10.41 -6.63 -6.78
N THR A 268 -9.26 -6.78 -7.44
CA THR A 268 -9.03 -7.93 -8.33
C THR A 268 -7.65 -8.58 -8.17
N GLY A 269 -7.57 -9.91 -8.06
CA GLY A 269 -6.27 -10.59 -8.06
C GLY A 269 -5.42 -10.32 -6.83
N ASN A 270 -6.01 -9.83 -5.74
CA ASN A 270 -5.29 -9.59 -4.48
C ASN A 270 -5.26 -10.86 -3.64
N ALA A 271 -4.37 -10.91 -2.65
CA ALA A 271 -4.35 -12.00 -1.71
C ALA A 271 -4.07 -11.60 -0.28
N VAL A 272 -4.63 -12.41 0.60
CA VAL A 272 -4.36 -12.38 2.02
C VAL A 272 -3.98 -13.77 2.46
N LEU A 273 -2.76 -13.90 2.95
CA LEU A 273 -2.14 -15.14 3.39
C LEU A 273 -2.02 -15.12 4.90
N GLY A 274 -2.93 -15.86 5.53
CA GLY A 274 -2.97 -16.04 6.96
C GLY A 274 -1.93 -17.04 7.46
N ARG A 275 -1.41 -16.79 8.66
CA ARG A 275 -0.48 -17.68 9.35
C ARG A 275 -0.74 -17.66 10.85
N LEU A 276 -0.42 -18.76 11.52
CA LEU A 276 -0.40 -18.80 12.98
C LEU A 276 0.73 -17.91 13.48
N GLN A 277 0.41 -16.99 14.40
CA GLN A 277 1.34 -16.05 15.00
C GLN A 277 1.25 -16.04 16.52
N PRO A 278 2.36 -15.68 17.21
CA PRO A 278 2.38 -15.66 18.67
C PRO A 278 1.36 -14.67 19.24
N ALA A 279 0.56 -15.10 20.23
CA ALA A 279 -0.50 -14.27 20.84
C ALA A 279 0.04 -12.97 21.48
N GLU A 280 1.33 -12.91 21.81
CA GLU A 280 2.01 -11.74 22.36
C GLU A 280 1.89 -10.51 21.45
N ARG A 281 1.74 -10.71 20.13
CA ARG A 281 1.44 -9.63 19.17
C ARG A 281 0.15 -8.86 19.49
N TRP A 282 -0.76 -9.43 20.28
CA TRP A 282 -1.99 -8.79 20.75
C TRP A 282 -1.91 -8.30 22.20
N LEU A 283 -0.86 -8.66 22.96
CA LEU A 283 -0.75 -8.39 24.40
C LEU A 283 0.04 -7.12 24.75
N GLY A 284 0.80 -6.52 23.81
CA GLY A 284 1.66 -5.38 24.12
C GLY A 284 0.89 -4.13 24.57
N ALA A 285 1.03 -3.79 25.85
CA ALA A 285 0.51 -2.55 26.43
C ALA A 285 1.48 -1.38 26.12
N GLY A 286 1.07 -0.46 25.23
CA GLY A 286 1.64 0.90 25.18
C GLY A 286 2.97 1.11 24.44
N MET A 287 3.69 0.04 24.07
CA MET A 287 4.77 0.05 23.08
C MET A 287 4.36 -0.86 21.92
N ARG A 288 4.36 -0.33 20.68
CA ARG A 288 4.03 -1.04 19.42
C ARG A 288 2.81 -1.99 19.40
N SER A 289 1.70 -1.70 20.09
CA SER A 289 0.42 -2.44 19.83
C SER A 289 -0.90 -1.87 20.41
N LYS A 290 -1.03 -0.56 20.70
CA LYS A 290 -2.28 -0.03 21.30
C LYS A 290 -3.44 0.34 20.34
N ASP A 291 -3.37 0.06 19.05
CA ASP A 291 -4.45 0.44 18.13
C ASP A 291 -5.51 -0.66 17.94
N ALA A 292 -5.98 -1.22 19.06
CA ALA A 292 -7.16 -2.11 19.10
C ALA A 292 -8.48 -1.34 19.29
N ARG A 293 -8.48 -0.01 19.08
CA ARG A 293 -9.72 0.75 18.81
C ARG A 293 -9.92 0.80 17.31
N GLU A 294 -10.09 -0.40 16.73
CA GLU A 294 -10.40 -0.75 15.35
C GLU A 294 -10.20 0.41 14.35
N HIS A 295 -8.97 0.91 14.19
CA HIS A 295 -8.55 1.81 13.09
C HIS A 295 -9.49 2.99 12.74
N GLY A 296 -10.16 3.59 13.73
CA GLY A 296 -11.12 4.69 13.51
C GLY A 296 -12.56 4.25 13.19
N LEU A 297 -12.89 2.98 13.43
CA LEU A 297 -14.22 2.39 13.38
C LEU A 297 -14.83 2.31 14.79
N PRO A 298 -16.17 2.23 14.92
CA PRO A 298 -16.80 1.94 16.20
C PRO A 298 -16.26 0.63 16.75
N ALA A 299 -15.91 0.61 18.04
CA ALA A 299 -15.38 -0.59 18.68
C ALA A 299 -16.41 -1.72 18.60
N THR A 300 -16.08 -2.82 17.93
CA THR A 300 -16.69 -4.11 18.25
C THR A 300 -16.12 -4.62 19.58
N GLU A 301 -16.94 -5.26 20.41
CA GLU A 301 -16.53 -5.67 21.76
C GLU A 301 -15.22 -6.49 21.73
N PRO A 302 -14.32 -6.30 22.71
CA PRO A 302 -13.08 -7.05 22.76
C PRO A 302 -13.40 -8.53 22.99
N GLU A 303 -13.07 -9.39 22.01
CA GLU A 303 -12.96 -10.82 22.28
C GLU A 303 -11.88 -11.02 23.35
N ALA A 304 -12.29 -11.57 24.49
CA ALA A 304 -11.44 -11.76 25.65
C ALA A 304 -10.13 -12.49 25.25
N ALA A 305 -9.00 -11.80 25.41
CA ALA A 305 -7.69 -12.37 25.16
C ALA A 305 -7.24 -13.23 26.36
N THR A 306 -7.74 -14.46 26.42
CA THR A 306 -7.27 -15.47 27.38
C THR A 306 -6.65 -16.62 26.61
N GLY A 307 -5.34 -16.59 26.40
CA GLY A 307 -4.64 -17.76 25.87
C GLY A 307 -3.15 -17.54 25.58
N THR A 308 -2.32 -18.36 26.21
CA THR A 308 -0.96 -18.68 25.74
C THR A 308 -1.08 -19.60 24.52
N GLY A 309 -0.75 -19.11 23.32
CA GLY A 309 -0.86 -19.91 22.09
C GLY A 309 -0.68 -19.10 20.82
N ALA A 310 -0.72 -19.77 19.67
CA ALA A 310 -0.68 -19.11 18.36
C ALA A 310 -2.10 -18.80 17.85
N ARG A 311 -2.30 -17.62 17.26
CA ARG A 311 -3.57 -17.18 16.66
C ARG A 311 -3.40 -16.99 15.15
N PRO A 312 -4.40 -17.33 14.32
CA PRO A 312 -4.38 -16.96 12.91
C PRO A 312 -4.32 -15.44 12.76
N ALA A 313 -3.42 -14.96 11.92
CA ALA A 313 -3.30 -13.57 11.54
C ALA A 313 -3.19 -13.47 10.00
N PRO A 314 -4.01 -12.65 9.34
CA PRO A 314 -4.90 -11.65 9.97
C PRO A 314 -6.16 -12.25 10.59
N THR A 315 -6.67 -11.58 11.63
CA THR A 315 -7.98 -11.90 12.23
C THR A 315 -9.08 -11.86 11.16
N LYS A 316 -9.04 -10.86 10.27
CA LYS A 316 -9.96 -10.76 9.12
C LYS A 316 -9.14 -10.65 7.84
N CYS A 317 -9.33 -11.59 6.92
CA CYS A 317 -8.71 -11.53 5.59
C CYS A 317 -9.16 -10.24 4.89
N VAL A 318 -10.47 -10.06 4.73
CA VAL A 318 -11.06 -8.80 4.29
C VAL A 318 -12.17 -8.34 5.24
N PHE A 319 -12.14 -7.06 5.60
CA PHE A 319 -13.20 -6.41 6.38
C PHE A 319 -13.86 -5.32 5.53
N ILE A 320 -15.19 -5.38 5.42
CA ILE A 320 -16.00 -4.47 4.62
C ILE A 320 -17.02 -3.80 5.55
N TYR A 321 -16.86 -2.49 5.71
CA TYR A 321 -17.70 -1.64 6.55
C TYR A 321 -18.22 -0.45 5.75
N ASN A 322 -19.54 -0.36 5.60
CA ASN A 322 -20.22 0.66 4.82
C ASN A 322 -19.56 0.97 3.46
N ALA A 323 -19.10 -0.08 2.78
CA ALA A 323 -18.43 0.00 1.49
C ALA A 323 -19.37 -0.60 0.43
N ASN A 324 -19.64 0.16 -0.62
CA ASN A 324 -20.77 -0.06 -1.51
C ASN A 324 -20.36 -0.08 -2.99
N GLN A 325 -21.11 -0.83 -3.80
CA GLN A 325 -20.94 -0.87 -5.27
C GLN A 325 -19.53 -1.32 -5.71
N ASN A 326 -18.84 -2.12 -4.89
CA ASN A 326 -17.53 -2.63 -5.24
C ASN A 326 -17.63 -3.96 -5.97
N ARG A 327 -16.58 -4.30 -6.72
CA ARG A 327 -16.44 -5.60 -7.39
C ARG A 327 -15.19 -6.30 -6.88
N PHE A 328 -15.37 -7.40 -6.16
CA PHE A 328 -14.33 -8.29 -5.70
C PHE A 328 -14.29 -9.52 -6.59
N ARG A 329 -13.23 -9.65 -7.41
CA ARG A 329 -13.03 -10.78 -8.30
C ARG A 329 -11.64 -11.37 -8.23
N ASP A 330 -11.51 -12.68 -8.38
CA ASP A 330 -10.22 -13.36 -8.53
C ASP A 330 -9.27 -13.11 -7.34
N ASN A 331 -9.81 -12.81 -6.15
CA ASN A 331 -8.99 -12.62 -4.94
C ASN A 331 -8.82 -13.93 -4.18
N TRP A 332 -7.72 -14.04 -3.43
CA TRP A 332 -7.35 -15.23 -2.68
C TRP A 332 -7.26 -14.93 -1.18
N PHE A 333 -8.20 -15.46 -0.39
CA PHE A 333 -8.29 -15.26 1.06
C PHE A 333 -8.06 -16.57 1.78
N GLU A 334 -6.87 -16.72 2.38
CA GLU A 334 -6.40 -18.00 2.91
C GLU A 334 -6.00 -17.91 4.38
N GLY A 335 -6.40 -18.90 5.19
CA GLY A 335 -5.82 -19.14 6.51
C GLY A 335 -6.11 -18.08 7.58
N CYS A 336 -7.13 -17.24 7.37
CA CYS A 336 -7.54 -16.22 8.33
C CYS A 336 -8.51 -16.77 9.38
N GLU A 337 -8.71 -16.04 10.48
CA GLU A 337 -9.77 -16.38 11.43
C GLU A 337 -11.16 -16.14 10.82
N ILE A 338 -11.33 -15.03 10.10
CA ILE A 338 -12.50 -14.77 9.26
C ILE A 338 -12.04 -14.47 7.83
N GLY A 339 -12.58 -15.19 6.84
CA GLY A 339 -12.30 -14.96 5.42
C GLY A 339 -12.79 -13.59 4.96
N ILE A 340 -14.08 -13.31 5.13
CA ILE A 340 -14.68 -12.01 4.88
C ILE A 340 -15.65 -11.63 5.99
N HIS A 341 -15.43 -10.45 6.59
CA HIS A 341 -16.37 -9.85 7.53
C HIS A 341 -17.06 -8.67 6.87
N PHE A 342 -18.38 -8.77 6.70
CA PHE A 342 -19.20 -7.88 5.92
C PHE A 342 -20.32 -7.30 6.78
N THR A 343 -20.33 -5.98 6.99
CA THR A 343 -21.20 -5.33 7.97
C THR A 343 -21.59 -3.89 7.57
N ALA A 344 -22.39 -3.24 8.42
CA ALA A 344 -22.72 -1.81 8.41
C ALA A 344 -23.33 -1.30 7.10
N GLY A 345 -24.30 -2.04 6.56
CA GLY A 345 -25.06 -1.59 5.38
C GLY A 345 -24.24 -1.55 4.09
N SER A 346 -23.17 -2.37 4.00
CA SER A 346 -22.42 -2.55 2.76
C SER A 346 -23.32 -3.18 1.69
N GLU A 347 -23.69 -2.43 0.66
CA GLU A 347 -24.71 -2.81 -0.32
C GLU A 347 -24.17 -2.82 -1.76
N ARG A 348 -24.80 -3.66 -2.59
CA ARG A 348 -24.52 -3.78 -4.04
C ARG A 348 -23.06 -4.10 -4.35
N ASN A 349 -22.39 -4.83 -3.46
CA ASN A 349 -21.06 -5.37 -3.74
C ASN A 349 -21.21 -6.70 -4.48
N GLU A 350 -20.40 -6.87 -5.51
CA GLU A 350 -20.29 -8.12 -6.25
C GLU A 350 -19.08 -8.89 -5.71
N ILE A 351 -19.29 -10.12 -5.24
CA ILE A 351 -18.26 -11.01 -4.70
C ILE A 351 -18.32 -12.31 -5.51
N VAL A 352 -17.48 -12.44 -6.55
CA VAL A 352 -17.48 -13.62 -7.43
C VAL A 352 -16.07 -14.02 -7.82
N ASN A 353 -15.85 -15.28 -8.17
CA ASN A 353 -14.55 -15.82 -8.55
C ASN A 353 -13.45 -15.64 -7.51
N ASN A 354 -13.77 -15.51 -6.22
CA ASN A 354 -12.77 -15.44 -5.17
C ASN A 354 -12.51 -16.85 -4.60
N ALA A 355 -11.34 -17.05 -4.01
CA ALA A 355 -10.97 -18.27 -3.30
C ALA A 355 -10.98 -18.02 -1.79
N PHE A 356 -11.84 -18.72 -1.05
CA PHE A 356 -11.89 -18.71 0.41
C PHE A 356 -11.35 -20.04 0.94
N ILE A 357 -10.07 -20.03 1.34
CA ILE A 357 -9.28 -21.24 1.58
C ILE A 357 -8.93 -21.37 3.06
N ARG A 358 -9.40 -22.44 3.71
CA ARG A 358 -9.01 -22.84 5.06
C ARG A 358 -9.07 -21.69 6.09
N ASN A 359 -10.04 -20.79 5.93
CA ASN A 359 -10.35 -19.81 6.97
C ASN A 359 -11.12 -20.52 8.09
N ARG A 360 -10.98 -20.08 9.35
CA ARG A 360 -11.74 -20.71 10.45
C ARG A 360 -13.24 -20.50 10.30
N ASN A 361 -13.62 -19.28 9.95
CA ASN A 361 -14.96 -18.92 9.51
C ASN A 361 -14.86 -18.30 8.12
N GLN A 362 -15.53 -18.85 7.11
CA GLN A 362 -15.43 -18.30 5.75
C GLN A 362 -16.05 -16.90 5.67
N VAL A 363 -17.25 -16.73 6.24
CA VAL A 363 -18.01 -15.47 6.20
C VAL A 363 -18.53 -15.11 7.59
N LYS A 364 -18.35 -13.84 7.96
CA LYS A 364 -19.11 -13.19 9.03
C LYS A 364 -19.95 -12.08 8.40
N TYR A 365 -21.23 -12.34 8.18
CA TYR A 365 -22.17 -11.35 7.66
C TYR A 365 -23.04 -10.81 8.79
N VAL A 366 -23.14 -9.48 8.88
CA VAL A 366 -23.99 -8.80 9.85
C VAL A 366 -24.94 -7.89 9.08
N GLY A 367 -26.13 -8.41 8.80
CA GLY A 367 -27.19 -7.70 8.10
C GLY A 367 -28.48 -8.51 8.02
N SER A 368 -29.58 -7.85 7.65
CA SER A 368 -30.92 -8.46 7.59
C SER A 368 -31.34 -8.90 6.18
N ARG A 369 -30.52 -8.62 5.17
CA ARG A 369 -30.83 -8.93 3.76
C ARG A 369 -30.22 -10.26 3.33
N TYR A 370 -30.88 -10.89 2.37
CA TYR A 370 -30.33 -12.04 1.67
C TYR A 370 -29.43 -11.56 0.53
N LEU A 371 -28.21 -12.10 0.46
CA LEU A 371 -27.22 -11.79 -0.57
C LEU A 371 -26.85 -13.07 -1.32
N ASP A 372 -27.00 -13.05 -2.64
CA ASP A 372 -26.43 -14.07 -3.51
C ASP A 372 -25.06 -13.59 -4.00
N TRP A 373 -24.01 -14.31 -3.64
CA TRP A 373 -22.62 -14.08 -4.05
C TRP A 373 -22.26 -14.91 -5.29
N SER A 374 -23.18 -14.89 -6.24
CA SER A 374 -22.97 -15.36 -7.60
C SER A 374 -23.48 -14.30 -8.59
N THR A 375 -22.92 -14.27 -9.79
CA THR A 375 -23.37 -13.37 -10.85
C THR A 375 -23.12 -14.03 -12.19
N GLY A 376 -24.12 -14.04 -13.07
CA GLY A 376 -24.00 -14.66 -14.39
C GLY A 376 -23.74 -16.17 -14.34
N GLY A 377 -24.31 -16.87 -13.34
CA GLY A 377 -24.15 -18.31 -13.17
C GLY A 377 -22.80 -18.73 -12.59
N ARG A 378 -22.05 -17.81 -11.97
CA ARG A 378 -20.73 -18.11 -11.38
C ARG A 378 -20.55 -17.45 -10.02
N GLY A 379 -20.10 -18.24 -9.05
CA GLY A 379 -19.87 -17.85 -7.66
C GLY A 379 -18.41 -17.85 -7.26
N ASN A 380 -18.13 -18.24 -6.02
CA ASN A 380 -16.81 -18.29 -5.40
C ASN A 380 -16.40 -19.73 -5.10
N TYR A 381 -15.12 -19.95 -4.86
CA TYR A 381 -14.60 -21.21 -4.35
C TYR A 381 -14.52 -21.18 -2.81
N TRP A 382 -15.00 -22.24 -2.17
CA TRP A 382 -15.03 -22.40 -0.72
C TRP A 382 -14.41 -23.75 -0.37
N SER A 383 -13.29 -23.75 0.36
CA SER A 383 -12.54 -24.98 0.64
C SER A 383 -13.27 -26.01 1.51
N ASP A 384 -14.34 -25.59 2.18
CA ASP A 384 -15.20 -26.37 3.08
C ASP A 384 -16.58 -26.65 2.46
N ASN A 385 -16.81 -26.30 1.19
CA ASN A 385 -18.03 -26.68 0.49
C ASN A 385 -18.03 -28.19 0.21
N PRO A 386 -18.99 -28.97 0.75
CA PRO A 386 -19.08 -30.41 0.53
C PRO A 386 -19.82 -30.77 -0.77
N GLY A 387 -20.14 -29.78 -1.62
CA GLY A 387 -20.89 -29.97 -2.86
C GLY A 387 -20.20 -30.88 -3.87
N PHE A 388 -21.00 -31.45 -4.77
CA PHE A 388 -20.56 -32.30 -5.87
C PHE A 388 -20.90 -31.63 -7.20
N ASP A 389 -20.16 -32.01 -8.23
CA ASP A 389 -20.37 -31.61 -9.62
C ASP A 389 -20.60 -32.88 -10.44
N LEU A 390 -21.87 -33.25 -10.60
CA LEU A 390 -22.28 -34.45 -11.32
C LEU A 390 -22.37 -34.21 -12.84
N ASN A 391 -22.54 -32.95 -13.26
CA ASN A 391 -22.71 -32.58 -14.66
C ASN A 391 -21.36 -32.25 -15.36
N GLY A 392 -20.28 -32.07 -14.60
CA GLY A 392 -18.93 -31.82 -15.07
C GLY A 392 -18.66 -30.38 -15.55
N ASP A 393 -19.47 -29.40 -15.15
CA ASP A 393 -19.35 -28.00 -15.61
C ASP A 393 -18.38 -27.15 -14.76
N GLY A 394 -17.84 -27.71 -13.68
CA GLY A 394 -16.90 -27.05 -12.77
C GLY A 394 -17.57 -26.22 -11.67
N LEU A 395 -18.90 -26.27 -11.54
CA LEU A 395 -19.71 -25.67 -10.47
C LEU A 395 -20.34 -26.77 -9.62
N ALA A 396 -20.56 -26.52 -8.32
CA ALA A 396 -21.30 -27.48 -7.51
C ALA A 396 -22.79 -27.41 -7.84
N ASP A 397 -23.44 -28.58 -7.96
CA ASP A 397 -24.87 -28.72 -8.24
C ASP A 397 -25.77 -28.17 -7.11
N SER A 398 -25.20 -27.96 -5.92
CA SER A 398 -25.89 -27.44 -4.75
C SER A 398 -25.35 -26.08 -4.31
N ALA A 399 -26.27 -25.16 -3.99
CA ALA A 399 -25.92 -23.86 -3.41
C ALA A 399 -25.21 -24.03 -2.06
N TYR A 400 -24.16 -23.23 -1.85
CA TYR A 400 -23.40 -23.18 -0.60
C TYR A 400 -23.85 -22.01 0.28
N ARG A 401 -23.87 -22.21 1.60
CA ARG A 401 -24.26 -21.18 2.58
C ARG A 401 -23.15 -21.06 3.63
N PRO A 402 -22.30 -20.03 3.54
CA PRO A 402 -21.18 -19.88 4.47
C PRO A 402 -21.57 -19.35 5.85
N ASN A 403 -22.80 -18.87 6.03
CA ASN A 403 -23.31 -18.42 7.32
C ASN A 403 -24.82 -18.66 7.46
N ASP A 404 -25.28 -18.91 8.67
CA ASP A 404 -26.69 -19.11 9.01
C ASP A 404 -27.16 -18.28 10.22
N LEU A 405 -28.41 -18.48 10.67
CA LEU A 405 -28.91 -17.73 11.84
C LEU A 405 -28.28 -18.21 13.14
N VAL A 406 -27.94 -19.50 13.22
CA VAL A 406 -27.29 -20.08 14.40
C VAL A 406 -25.94 -19.40 14.58
N ASP A 407 -25.21 -19.18 13.49
CA ASP A 407 -23.96 -18.42 13.49
C ASP A 407 -24.17 -17.01 14.07
N THR A 408 -25.23 -16.30 13.66
CA THR A 408 -25.53 -14.98 14.23
C THR A 408 -25.76 -15.03 15.75
N VAL A 409 -26.49 -16.03 16.24
CA VAL A 409 -26.73 -16.23 17.68
C VAL A 409 -25.44 -16.59 18.42
N LEU A 410 -24.62 -17.46 17.84
CA LEU A 410 -23.34 -17.84 18.43
C LEU A 410 -22.40 -16.63 18.55
N TRP A 411 -22.53 -15.63 17.66
CA TRP A 411 -21.67 -14.45 17.67
C TRP A 411 -22.12 -13.44 18.74
N THR A 412 -23.43 -13.34 19.01
CA THR A 412 -23.97 -12.49 20.07
C THR A 412 -23.89 -13.16 21.45
N ALA A 413 -23.92 -14.49 21.51
CA ALA A 413 -23.81 -15.26 22.73
C ALA A 413 -22.76 -16.39 22.57
N PRO A 414 -21.46 -16.09 22.73
CA PRO A 414 -20.39 -17.09 22.55
C PRO A 414 -20.53 -18.33 23.45
N GLN A 415 -21.17 -18.20 24.61
CA GLN A 415 -21.47 -19.31 25.54
C GLN A 415 -22.37 -20.38 24.88
N ALA A 416 -23.18 -20.00 23.89
CA ALA A 416 -24.04 -20.91 23.16
C ALA A 416 -23.28 -21.90 22.25
N LYS A 417 -21.95 -21.74 22.08
CA LYS A 417 -21.10 -22.72 21.36
C LYS A 417 -21.20 -24.13 21.96
N LEU A 418 -21.52 -24.26 23.25
CA LEU A 418 -21.77 -25.55 23.91
C LEU A 418 -22.97 -26.30 23.32
N LEU A 419 -23.90 -25.59 22.67
CA LEU A 419 -25.14 -26.14 22.14
C LEU A 419 -25.08 -26.40 20.63
N ILE A 420 -23.93 -26.18 19.98
CA ILE A 420 -23.80 -26.24 18.51
C ILE A 420 -24.15 -27.61 17.93
N ASN A 421 -23.88 -28.69 18.68
CA ASN A 421 -24.20 -30.06 18.29
C ASN A 421 -25.54 -30.55 18.86
N SER A 422 -26.33 -29.68 19.49
CA SER A 422 -27.62 -30.06 20.06
C SER A 422 -28.64 -30.38 18.95
N PRO A 423 -29.58 -31.31 19.19
CA PRO A 423 -30.66 -31.61 18.24
C PRO A 423 -31.47 -30.38 17.84
N ALA A 424 -31.67 -29.42 18.75
CA ALA A 424 -32.39 -28.18 18.47
C ALA A 424 -31.68 -27.34 17.38
N VAL A 425 -30.36 -27.20 17.47
CA VAL A 425 -29.56 -26.49 16.46
C VAL A 425 -29.59 -27.21 15.11
N GLN A 426 -29.52 -28.55 15.10
CA GLN A 426 -29.62 -29.33 13.86
C GLN A 426 -30.99 -29.16 13.18
N VAL A 427 -32.08 -29.18 13.96
CA VAL A 427 -33.43 -28.93 13.44
C VAL A 427 -33.57 -27.53 12.86
N ILE A 428 -33.01 -26.51 13.53
CA ILE A 428 -32.99 -25.14 13.01
C ILE A 428 -32.25 -25.11 11.67
N ARG A 429 -31.02 -25.63 11.60
CA ARG A 429 -30.22 -25.67 10.36
C ARG A 429 -30.93 -26.40 9.21
N TRP A 430 -31.55 -27.54 9.50
CA TRP A 430 -32.38 -28.27 8.52
C TRP A 430 -33.56 -27.41 8.05
N ALA A 431 -34.28 -26.76 8.96
CA ALA A 431 -35.40 -25.88 8.61
C ALA A 431 -34.92 -24.68 7.77
N GLN A 432 -33.75 -24.09 8.04
CA GLN A 432 -33.20 -23.02 7.22
C GLN A 432 -32.85 -23.48 5.80
N ALA A 433 -32.36 -24.72 5.66
CA ALA A 433 -32.04 -25.31 4.37
C ALA A 433 -33.32 -25.58 3.55
N GLN A 434 -34.41 -26.03 4.19
CA GLN A 434 -35.68 -26.33 3.52
C GLN A 434 -36.55 -25.09 3.26
N PHE A 435 -36.49 -24.07 4.12
CA PHE A 435 -37.32 -22.87 4.03
C PHE A 435 -36.51 -21.57 4.08
N PRO A 436 -35.68 -21.27 3.06
CA PRO A 436 -34.76 -20.13 3.08
C PRO A 436 -35.46 -18.77 3.20
N ALA A 437 -36.70 -18.65 2.73
CA ALA A 437 -37.46 -17.40 2.70
C ALA A 437 -38.08 -17.02 4.06
N LEU A 438 -38.11 -17.93 5.03
CA LEU A 438 -38.81 -17.73 6.32
C LEU A 438 -37.92 -17.10 7.41
N LEU A 439 -36.63 -16.91 7.15
CA LEU A 439 -35.64 -16.53 8.16
C LEU A 439 -34.81 -15.31 7.69
N PRO A 440 -34.53 -14.32 8.56
CA PRO A 440 -33.96 -13.06 8.15
C PRO A 440 -32.48 -13.16 7.76
N GLY A 441 -32.18 -12.74 6.53
CA GLY A 441 -30.82 -12.44 6.05
C GLY A 441 -29.89 -13.64 5.88
N GLY A 442 -28.75 -13.40 5.23
CA GLY A 442 -27.71 -14.42 5.05
C GLY A 442 -27.01 -14.30 3.69
N VAL A 443 -25.86 -14.95 3.58
CA VAL A 443 -25.15 -15.10 2.32
C VAL A 443 -25.43 -16.49 1.76
N VAL A 444 -25.73 -16.54 0.47
CA VAL A 444 -25.73 -17.77 -0.32
C VAL A 444 -24.76 -17.60 -1.48
N ASP A 445 -24.17 -18.69 -1.92
CA ASP A 445 -23.55 -18.80 -3.22
C ASP A 445 -24.33 -19.84 -4.01
N SER A 446 -25.11 -19.42 -5.00
CA SER A 446 -25.94 -20.33 -5.79
C SER A 446 -25.16 -21.11 -6.86
N HIS A 447 -23.93 -20.69 -7.18
CA HIS A 447 -23.09 -21.31 -8.22
C HIS A 447 -21.63 -21.45 -7.74
N PRO A 448 -21.40 -22.15 -6.61
CA PRO A 448 -20.08 -22.24 -6.03
C PRO A 448 -19.13 -23.01 -6.96
N LEU A 449 -17.88 -22.55 -7.06
CA LEU A 449 -16.86 -23.18 -7.90
C LEU A 449 -16.35 -24.47 -7.27
N MET A 450 -16.07 -25.49 -8.10
CA MET A 450 -15.44 -26.74 -7.67
C MET A 450 -13.92 -26.68 -7.56
N ALA A 451 -13.30 -25.72 -8.27
CA ALA A 451 -11.87 -25.47 -8.22
C ALA A 451 -11.61 -23.99 -7.93
N PRO A 452 -10.56 -23.67 -7.16
CA PRO A 452 -10.21 -22.28 -6.92
C PRO A 452 -9.79 -21.59 -8.22
N PRO A 453 -10.02 -20.28 -8.37
CA PRO A 453 -9.37 -19.48 -9.40
C PRO A 453 -7.83 -19.61 -9.31
N PRO A 454 -7.09 -19.28 -10.37
CA PRO A 454 -5.63 -19.28 -10.33
C PRO A 454 -5.12 -18.49 -9.13
N ARG A 455 -4.29 -19.14 -8.30
CA ARG A 455 -3.65 -18.47 -7.18
C ARG A 455 -2.81 -17.32 -7.75
N PRO A 456 -3.03 -16.06 -7.31
CA PRO A 456 -2.24 -14.95 -7.83
C PRO A 456 -0.74 -15.23 -7.63
N PRO A 457 0.12 -14.80 -8.57
CA PRO A 457 1.55 -15.07 -8.50
C PRO A 457 2.17 -14.27 -7.35
N PHE A 458 2.19 -14.86 -6.16
CA PHE A 458 3.00 -14.37 -5.06
C PHE A 458 4.43 -14.76 -5.39
N ALA A 459 5.37 -13.83 -5.39
CA ALA A 459 6.77 -14.18 -5.43
C ALA A 459 7.15 -14.93 -4.13
N GLU A 460 6.88 -16.24 -4.08
CA GLU A 460 7.50 -17.18 -3.16
C GLU A 460 8.99 -17.22 -3.52
N GLY A 461 9.80 -16.27 -3.04
CA GLY A 461 11.23 -16.35 -3.39
C GLY A 461 12.16 -15.19 -3.10
N ARG A 462 11.70 -13.99 -2.75
CA ARG A 462 12.60 -13.00 -2.12
C ARG A 462 12.36 -12.97 -0.62
N ARG A 463 12.79 -14.05 0.05
CA ARG A 463 13.30 -13.92 1.42
C ARG A 463 14.56 -13.03 1.31
N PRO A 464 14.75 -12.03 2.20
CA PRO A 464 16.04 -11.35 2.27
C PRO A 464 17.17 -12.35 2.54
#